data_AF-A0A8H5MDR0-F1
#
_entry.id   AF-A0A8H5MDR0-F1
#
_cell.length_a   1.000
_cell.length_b   1.000
_cell.length_c   1.000
_cell.angle_alpha   90.00
_cell.angle_beta   90.00
_cell.angle_gamma   90.00
#
_symmetry.space_group_name_H-M   'P 1'
#
loop_
_entity.id
_entity.type
_entity.pdbx_description
1 polymer ?
#
loop_
_entity_poly.entity_id
_entity_poly.type
_entity_poly.pdbx_seq_one_letter_code
_entity_poly.pdbx_strand_id
1 'polypeptide(L)'
;MSFLAVQAELASATTNNPISLDAYTSHIPNTVASDVLDLEFLVAQSLGFEFAVWHAHRALWGIWLDMQSLPEMPPEFATEQSAIYDSALAHIRAARLTDAEFIYTPSQIALACISLVAPDMTNKWLESKANIPKSEDSPDIPARPSTTLLSGSLEAIRTMITDTGKVPDVEAVREVDRRLRTCKNPEKVVGTKAYLARKAEAERKAEEKRNKKVTSSAEKDPFGDSLGETAKPGLVDYDDDDDDDD
;
A
#
# COMPACT_ATOMS: atom_id res chain seq x y z
N MET A 1 -5.49 8.18 14.02
CA MET A 1 -5.70 9.03 12.85
C MET A 1 -4.51 8.99 11.91
N SER A 2 -3.29 9.29 12.38
CA SER A 2 -2.10 9.40 11.51
C SER A 2 -1.84 8.17 10.63
N PHE A 3 -1.99 6.94 11.16
CA PHE A 3 -1.72 5.73 10.36
C PHE A 3 -2.68 5.51 9.19
N LEU A 4 -3.98 5.80 9.37
CA LEU A 4 -4.98 5.70 8.29
C LEU A 4 -4.75 6.77 7.22
N ALA A 5 -4.37 7.98 7.63
CA ALA A 5 -4.01 9.06 6.71
C ALA A 5 -2.78 8.68 5.88
N VAL A 6 -1.77 8.03 6.46
CA VAL A 6 -0.60 7.56 5.71
C VAL A 6 -0.97 6.49 4.69
N GLN A 7 -1.80 5.52 5.06
CA GLN A 7 -2.22 4.47 4.12
C GLN A 7 -2.95 5.01 2.89
N ALA A 8 -3.84 5.99 3.08
CA ALA A 8 -4.60 6.58 1.98
C ALA A 8 -3.73 7.48 1.08
N GLU A 9 -2.76 8.19 1.65
CA GLU A 9 -1.77 8.95 0.86
C GLU A 9 -0.90 8.00 0.03
N LEU A 10 -0.33 6.97 0.66
CA LEU A 10 0.49 5.96 0.00
C LEU A 10 -0.29 5.25 -1.12
N ALA A 11 -1.56 4.95 -0.90
CA ALA A 11 -2.43 4.39 -1.94
C ALA A 11 -2.59 5.34 -3.14
N SER A 12 -2.72 6.65 -2.90
CA SER A 12 -2.80 7.64 -3.98
C SER A 12 -1.51 7.69 -4.81
N ALA A 13 -0.37 7.65 -4.13
CA ALA A 13 0.94 7.61 -4.77
C ALA A 13 1.14 6.33 -5.61
N THR A 14 0.75 5.17 -5.09
CA THR A 14 0.96 3.87 -5.77
C THR A 14 -0.06 3.60 -6.89
N THR A 15 -1.24 4.21 -6.84
CA THR A 15 -2.29 4.06 -7.87
C THR A 15 -2.20 5.11 -8.99
N ASN A 16 -1.09 5.85 -9.07
CA ASN A 16 -0.85 6.90 -10.07
C ASN A 16 -1.90 8.03 -10.02
N ASN A 17 -2.34 8.38 -8.81
CA ASN A 17 -3.20 9.52 -8.56
C ASN A 17 -2.43 10.55 -7.71
N PRO A 18 -1.53 11.33 -8.30
CA PRO A 18 -0.69 12.25 -7.53
C PRO A 18 -1.53 13.40 -6.95
N ILE A 19 -1.57 13.47 -5.62
CA ILE A 19 -2.17 14.58 -4.87
C ILE A 19 -1.04 15.25 -4.09
N SER A 20 -0.99 16.59 -4.08
CA SER A 20 0.02 17.27 -3.27
C SER A 20 -0.24 17.04 -1.78
N LEU A 21 0.84 16.90 -0.99
CA LEU A 21 0.75 16.64 0.44
C LEU A 21 -0.05 17.72 1.20
N ASP A 22 0.11 18.98 0.78
CA ASP A 22 -0.62 20.11 1.37
C ASP A 22 -2.14 20.03 1.08
N ALA A 23 -2.51 19.67 -0.15
CA ALA A 23 -3.92 19.47 -0.49
C ALA A 23 -4.50 18.27 0.26
N TYR A 24 -3.75 17.17 0.35
CA TYR A 24 -4.17 15.96 1.06
C TYR A 24 -4.43 16.24 2.55
N THR A 25 -3.47 16.87 3.23
CA THR A 25 -3.58 17.18 4.67
C THR A 25 -4.68 18.21 4.97
N SER A 26 -5.01 19.11 4.02
CA SER A 26 -6.12 20.07 4.18
C SER A 26 -7.49 19.41 4.36
N HIS A 27 -7.67 18.19 3.84
CA HIS A 27 -8.93 17.46 3.94
C HIS A 27 -9.06 16.65 5.24
N ILE A 28 -7.99 16.47 6.00
CA ILE A 28 -7.97 15.64 7.21
C ILE A 28 -7.79 16.54 8.44
N PRO A 29 -8.76 16.59 9.37
CA PRO A 29 -8.64 17.44 10.54
C PRO A 29 -7.47 17.00 11.42
N ASN A 30 -6.75 17.98 11.98
CA ASN A 30 -5.63 17.77 12.92
C ASN A 30 -4.49 16.88 12.38
N THR A 31 -4.20 16.95 11.08
CA THR A 31 -3.07 16.21 10.47
C THR A 31 -2.12 17.18 9.80
N VAL A 32 -0.83 17.06 10.08
CA VAL A 32 0.23 17.88 9.49
C VAL A 32 1.04 17.03 8.52
N ALA A 33 1.65 17.66 7.50
CA ALA A 33 2.54 17.01 6.53
C ALA A 33 3.60 16.10 7.18
N SER A 34 4.22 16.54 8.28
CA SER A 34 5.23 15.76 9.02
C SER A 34 4.68 14.43 9.55
N ASP A 35 3.41 14.39 9.97
CA ASP A 35 2.81 13.17 10.54
C ASP A 35 2.68 12.05 9.50
N VAL A 36 2.55 12.43 8.23
CA VAL A 36 2.48 11.50 7.10
C VAL A 36 3.88 11.01 6.74
N LEU A 37 4.80 11.94 6.50
CA LEU A 37 6.18 11.63 6.07
C LEU A 37 6.95 10.78 7.11
N ASP A 38 6.74 11.02 8.41
CA ASP A 38 7.41 10.28 9.48
C ASP A 38 7.00 8.79 9.51
N LEU A 39 5.81 8.46 9.01
CA LEU A 39 5.24 7.11 9.04
C LEU A 39 5.25 6.42 7.68
N GLU A 40 5.35 7.16 6.57
CA GLU A 40 5.30 6.63 5.19
C GLU A 40 6.30 5.48 4.99
N PHE A 41 7.58 5.72 5.30
CA PHE A 41 8.62 4.71 5.14
C PHE A 41 8.40 3.49 6.04
N LEU A 42 7.91 3.70 7.28
CA LEU A 42 7.60 2.62 8.20
C LEU A 42 6.46 1.75 7.66
N VAL A 43 5.43 2.36 7.07
CA VAL A 43 4.32 1.64 6.43
C VAL A 43 4.83 0.86 5.23
N ALA A 44 5.63 1.48 4.35
CA ALA A 44 6.23 0.81 3.20
C ALA A 44 7.06 -0.41 3.60
N GLN A 45 7.87 -0.29 4.66
CA GLN A 45 8.63 -1.41 5.22
C GLN A 45 7.72 -2.52 5.74
N SER A 46 6.64 -2.18 6.43
CA SER A 46 5.70 -3.16 6.97
C SER A 46 4.96 -3.95 5.88
N LEU A 47 4.78 -3.35 4.70
CA LEU A 47 4.20 -3.98 3.52
C LEU A 47 5.22 -4.79 2.71
N GLY A 48 6.49 -4.85 3.14
CA GLY A 48 7.55 -5.50 2.36
C GLY A 48 7.81 -4.85 1.00
N PHE A 49 7.43 -3.56 0.85
CA PHE A 49 7.45 -2.83 -0.42
C PHE A 49 6.56 -3.42 -1.52
N GLU A 50 5.57 -4.24 -1.16
CA GLU A 50 4.56 -4.75 -2.09
C GLU A 50 3.37 -3.79 -2.17
N PHE A 51 3.38 -2.96 -3.21
CA PHE A 51 2.34 -1.93 -3.42
C PHE A 51 1.25 -2.35 -4.43
N ALA A 52 1.47 -3.45 -5.15
CA ALA A 52 0.55 -3.92 -6.16
C ALA A 52 -0.61 -4.69 -5.51
N VAL A 53 -1.79 -4.09 -5.47
CA VAL A 53 -3.00 -4.72 -4.92
C VAL A 53 -4.01 -4.99 -6.04
N TRP A 54 -4.46 -6.24 -6.13
CA TRP A 54 -5.49 -6.65 -7.08
C TRP A 54 -6.87 -6.59 -6.42
N HIS A 55 -7.70 -5.62 -6.80
CA HIS A 55 -9.01 -5.45 -6.18
C HIS A 55 -10.14 -6.24 -6.85
N ALA A 56 -11.08 -6.72 -6.04
CA ALA A 56 -12.28 -7.43 -6.51
C ALA A 56 -13.18 -6.59 -7.43
N HIS A 57 -13.15 -5.25 -7.32
CA HIS A 57 -13.92 -4.34 -8.18
C HIS A 57 -13.66 -4.57 -9.68
N ARG A 58 -12.39 -4.76 -10.05
CA ARG A 58 -11.99 -5.01 -11.44
C ARG A 58 -12.45 -6.39 -11.90
N ALA A 59 -12.37 -7.40 -11.03
CA ALA A 59 -12.85 -8.74 -11.33
C ALA A 59 -14.37 -8.77 -11.50
N LEU A 60 -15.12 -8.05 -10.65
CA LEU A 60 -16.57 -7.91 -10.78
C LEU A 60 -16.95 -7.29 -12.11
N TRP A 61 -16.29 -6.21 -12.53
CA TRP A 61 -16.56 -5.59 -13.82
C TRP A 61 -16.35 -6.57 -14.98
N GLY A 62 -15.25 -7.34 -14.95
CA GLY A 62 -14.98 -8.36 -15.97
C GLY A 62 -16.05 -9.46 -16.00
N ILE A 63 -16.39 -10.03 -14.84
CA ILE A 63 -17.44 -11.06 -14.72
C ILE A 63 -18.79 -10.50 -15.19
N TRP A 64 -19.10 -9.26 -14.83
CA TRP A 64 -20.34 -8.58 -15.20
C TRP A 64 -20.49 -8.42 -16.72
N LEU A 65 -19.45 -7.93 -17.41
CA LEU A 65 -19.45 -7.82 -18.87
C LEU A 65 -19.64 -9.17 -19.55
N ASP A 66 -19.02 -10.20 -19.00
CA ASP A 66 -19.09 -11.56 -19.52
C ASP A 66 -20.49 -12.19 -19.29
N MET A 67 -21.14 -11.88 -18.16
CA MET A 67 -22.54 -12.26 -17.92
C MET A 67 -23.52 -11.61 -18.90
N GLN A 68 -23.28 -10.36 -19.32
CA GLN A 68 -24.11 -9.69 -20.33
C GLN A 68 -24.05 -10.36 -21.71
N SER A 69 -22.98 -11.12 -21.98
CA SER A 69 -22.81 -11.84 -23.24
C SER A 69 -23.55 -13.19 -23.28
N LEU A 70 -24.24 -13.58 -22.20
CA LEU A 70 -24.98 -14.83 -22.14
C LEU A 70 -26.21 -14.78 -23.07
N PRO A 71 -26.46 -15.83 -23.88
CA PRO A 71 -27.52 -15.83 -24.90
C PRO A 71 -28.95 -15.87 -24.33
N GLU A 72 -29.13 -16.21 -23.05
CA GLU A 72 -30.43 -16.35 -22.38
C GLU A 72 -30.64 -15.34 -21.26
N MET A 73 -30.39 -14.05 -21.53
CA MET A 73 -30.75 -13.01 -20.56
C MET A 73 -32.24 -12.66 -20.65
N PRO A 74 -32.96 -12.62 -19.52
CA PRO A 74 -34.33 -12.13 -19.48
C PRO A 74 -34.41 -10.69 -19.99
N PRO A 75 -35.46 -10.30 -20.73
CA PRO A 75 -35.63 -8.93 -21.23
C PRO A 75 -35.73 -7.88 -20.09
N GLU A 76 -36.16 -8.29 -18.90
CA GLU A 76 -36.20 -7.46 -17.68
C GLU A 76 -34.80 -7.06 -17.18
N PHE A 77 -33.77 -7.83 -17.54
CA PHE A 77 -32.38 -7.59 -17.14
C PHE A 77 -31.89 -6.20 -17.58
N ALA A 78 -32.28 -5.72 -18.76
CA ALA A 78 -31.84 -4.42 -19.27
C ALA A 78 -32.28 -3.26 -18.36
N THR A 79 -33.35 -3.43 -17.58
CA THR A 79 -33.87 -2.42 -16.65
C THR A 79 -33.21 -2.53 -15.28
N GLU A 80 -32.97 -3.75 -14.81
CA GLU A 80 -32.45 -4.03 -13.46
C GLU A 80 -30.92 -4.14 -13.40
N GLN A 81 -30.24 -4.13 -14.55
CA GLN A 81 -28.79 -4.33 -14.66
C GLN A 81 -27.97 -3.40 -13.74
N SER A 82 -28.35 -2.12 -13.64
CA SER A 82 -27.61 -1.17 -12.79
C SER A 82 -27.78 -1.53 -11.31
N ALA A 83 -29.01 -1.85 -10.89
CA ALA A 83 -29.31 -2.18 -9.50
C ALA A 83 -28.60 -3.45 -9.04
N ILE A 84 -28.49 -4.46 -9.90
CA ILE A 84 -27.76 -5.70 -9.61
C ILE A 84 -26.27 -5.40 -9.42
N TYR A 85 -25.66 -4.65 -10.34
CA TYR A 85 -24.25 -4.28 -10.27
C TYR A 85 -23.94 -3.42 -9.04
N ASP A 86 -24.77 -2.42 -8.75
CA ASP A 86 -24.62 -1.53 -7.60
C ASP A 86 -24.76 -2.29 -6.27
N SER A 87 -25.69 -3.25 -6.20
CA SER A 87 -25.84 -4.14 -5.03
C SER A 87 -24.62 -5.07 -4.86
N ALA A 88 -24.07 -5.60 -5.95
CA ALA A 88 -22.85 -6.40 -5.90
C ALA A 88 -21.64 -5.57 -5.44
N LEU A 89 -21.54 -4.31 -5.88
CA LEU A 89 -20.53 -3.36 -5.38
C LEU A 89 -20.68 -3.10 -3.88
N ALA A 90 -21.91 -3.01 -3.35
CA ALA A 90 -22.14 -2.87 -1.92
C ALA A 90 -21.59 -4.09 -1.14
N HIS A 91 -21.80 -5.31 -1.65
CA HIS A 91 -21.22 -6.52 -1.06
C HIS A 91 -19.69 -6.56 -1.15
N ILE A 92 -19.07 -6.06 -2.23
CA ILE A 92 -17.60 -5.93 -2.30
C ILE A 92 -17.07 -4.97 -1.24
N ARG A 93 -17.77 -3.85 -1.00
CA ARG A 93 -17.41 -2.92 0.09
C ARG A 93 -17.53 -3.59 1.45
N ALA A 94 -18.57 -4.40 1.67
CA ALA A 94 -18.72 -5.20 2.88
C ALA A 94 -17.61 -6.26 3.02
N ALA A 95 -17.17 -6.89 1.94
CA ALA A 95 -16.08 -7.86 1.94
C ALA A 95 -14.75 -7.27 2.43
N ARG A 96 -14.49 -5.98 2.16
CA ARG A 96 -13.30 -5.26 2.67
C ARG A 96 -13.30 -5.03 4.18
N LEU A 97 -14.44 -5.19 4.84
CA LEU A 97 -14.54 -5.16 6.30
C LEU A 97 -14.24 -6.54 6.93
N THR A 98 -13.87 -7.52 6.10
CA THR A 98 -13.60 -8.91 6.50
C THR A 98 -12.20 -9.34 6.05
N ASP A 99 -11.77 -10.53 6.47
CA ASP A 99 -10.47 -11.09 6.08
C ASP A 99 -10.48 -11.73 4.68
N ALA A 100 -11.54 -11.53 3.89
CA ALA A 100 -11.70 -12.16 2.58
C ALA A 100 -10.54 -11.84 1.62
N GLU A 101 -10.05 -10.59 1.59
CA GLU A 101 -8.93 -10.17 0.71
C GLU A 101 -7.59 -10.84 1.08
N PHE A 102 -7.47 -11.42 2.29
CA PHE A 102 -6.27 -12.17 2.69
C PHE A 102 -6.36 -13.67 2.39
N ILE A 103 -7.57 -14.22 2.27
CA ILE A 103 -7.81 -15.67 2.17
C ILE A 103 -8.14 -16.08 0.74
N TYR A 104 -8.84 -15.24 -0.01
CA TYR A 104 -9.41 -15.59 -1.31
C TYR A 104 -8.94 -14.68 -2.44
N THR A 105 -9.00 -15.20 -3.67
CA THR A 105 -8.64 -14.42 -4.85
C THR A 105 -9.71 -13.37 -5.17
N PRO A 106 -9.35 -12.22 -5.79
CA PRO A 106 -10.31 -11.17 -6.14
C PRO A 106 -11.47 -11.67 -7.01
N SER A 107 -11.23 -12.63 -7.89
CA SER A 107 -12.27 -13.23 -8.75
C SER A 107 -13.26 -14.09 -7.96
N GLN A 108 -12.79 -14.85 -6.96
CA GLN A 108 -13.68 -15.62 -6.08
C GLN A 108 -14.55 -14.70 -5.23
N ILE A 109 -13.96 -13.61 -4.70
CA ILE A 109 -14.68 -12.61 -3.92
C ILE A 109 -15.76 -11.93 -4.78
N ALA A 110 -15.39 -11.47 -5.98
CA ALA A 110 -16.32 -10.83 -6.91
C ALA A 110 -17.48 -11.77 -7.30
N LEU A 111 -17.16 -13.05 -7.58
CA LEU A 111 -18.15 -14.06 -7.92
C LEU A 111 -19.10 -14.37 -6.75
N ALA A 112 -18.58 -14.42 -5.51
CA ALA A 112 -19.39 -14.60 -4.32
C ALA A 112 -20.34 -13.40 -4.13
N CYS A 113 -19.84 -12.17 -4.30
CA CYS A 113 -20.64 -10.94 -4.16
C CYS A 113 -21.78 -10.87 -5.18
N ILE A 114 -21.53 -11.18 -6.45
CA ILE A 114 -22.62 -11.19 -7.45
C ILE A 114 -23.60 -12.34 -7.23
N SER A 115 -23.15 -13.48 -6.71
CA SER A 115 -24.03 -14.60 -6.40
C SER A 115 -24.98 -14.34 -5.21
N LEU A 116 -24.65 -13.39 -4.32
CA LEU A 116 -25.56 -12.94 -3.26
C LEU A 116 -26.76 -12.15 -3.83
N VAL A 117 -26.55 -11.46 -4.96
CA VAL A 117 -27.55 -10.60 -5.58
C VAL A 117 -28.33 -11.35 -6.67
N ALA A 118 -27.60 -12.08 -7.52
CA ALA A 118 -28.14 -12.78 -8.69
C ALA A 118 -27.58 -14.23 -8.75
N PRO A 119 -28.06 -15.14 -7.88
CA PRO A 119 -27.56 -16.51 -7.80
C PRO A 119 -27.81 -17.29 -9.10
N ASP A 120 -29.00 -17.17 -9.69
CA ASP A 120 -29.38 -17.91 -10.91
C ASP A 120 -28.50 -17.53 -12.11
N MET A 121 -28.26 -16.23 -12.29
CA MET A 121 -27.37 -15.73 -13.33
C MET A 121 -25.93 -16.19 -13.11
N THR A 122 -25.49 -16.22 -11.84
CA THR A 122 -24.16 -16.71 -11.50
C THR A 122 -24.00 -18.19 -11.80
N ASN A 123 -25.02 -19.00 -11.52
CA ASN A 123 -25.03 -20.42 -11.85
C ASN A 123 -25.00 -20.66 -13.36
N LYS A 124 -25.82 -19.95 -14.14
CA LYS A 124 -25.79 -20.01 -15.60
C LYS A 124 -24.43 -19.62 -16.18
N TRP A 125 -23.81 -18.58 -15.61
CA TRP A 125 -22.47 -18.17 -16.00
C TRP A 125 -21.43 -19.25 -15.66
N LEU A 126 -21.50 -19.86 -14.48
CA LEU A 126 -20.63 -20.97 -14.10
C LEU A 126 -20.78 -22.18 -15.03
N GLU A 127 -22.01 -22.52 -15.41
CA GLU A 127 -22.31 -23.60 -16.35
C GLU A 127 -21.75 -23.29 -17.75
N SER A 128 -21.95 -22.07 -18.26
CA SER A 128 -21.39 -21.66 -19.55
C SER A 128 -19.87 -21.74 -19.54
N LYS A 129 -19.24 -21.31 -18.44
CA LYS A 129 -17.81 -21.44 -18.21
C LYS A 129 -17.36 -22.85 -17.91
N ALA A 130 -18.21 -23.80 -17.53
CA ALA A 130 -17.85 -25.21 -17.38
C ALA A 130 -17.91 -25.96 -18.72
N ASN A 131 -18.74 -25.49 -19.65
CA ASN A 131 -19.02 -26.14 -20.93
C ASN A 131 -18.12 -25.69 -22.09
N ILE A 132 -17.25 -24.69 -21.92
CA ILE A 132 -16.30 -24.30 -23.00
C ILE A 132 -15.35 -25.49 -23.26
N PRO A 133 -15.28 -26.03 -24.49
CA PRO A 133 -14.40 -27.14 -24.83
C PRO A 133 -12.94 -26.80 -24.49
N LYS A 134 -12.19 -27.76 -23.93
CA LYS A 134 -10.73 -27.61 -23.83
C LYS A 134 -10.18 -27.55 -25.25
N SER A 135 -9.43 -26.51 -25.59
CA SER A 135 -8.62 -26.50 -26.80
C SER A 135 -7.57 -27.60 -26.67
N GLU A 136 -7.59 -28.59 -27.56
CA GLU A 136 -6.60 -29.68 -27.57
C GLU A 136 -5.15 -29.18 -27.80
N ASP A 137 -5.00 -27.94 -28.30
CA ASP A 137 -3.72 -27.31 -28.66
C ASP A 137 -2.97 -26.60 -27.52
N SER A 138 -3.38 -26.75 -26.25
CA SER A 138 -2.68 -26.09 -25.13
C SER A 138 -2.55 -26.99 -23.89
N PRO A 139 -1.50 -27.82 -23.81
CA PRO A 139 -1.25 -28.71 -22.68
C PRO A 139 -0.88 -27.98 -21.37
N ASP A 140 -0.52 -26.69 -21.44
CA ASP A 140 -0.08 -25.89 -20.28
C ASP A 140 -1.24 -25.22 -19.51
N ILE A 141 -2.49 -25.33 -19.97
CA ILE A 141 -3.62 -24.73 -19.27
C ILE A 141 -4.03 -25.68 -18.12
N PRO A 142 -3.92 -25.24 -16.85
CA PRO A 142 -4.26 -26.09 -15.70
C PRO A 142 -5.70 -26.60 -15.78
N ALA A 143 -5.91 -27.82 -15.27
CA ALA A 143 -7.23 -28.43 -15.22
C ALA A 143 -8.24 -27.49 -14.54
N ARG A 144 -9.42 -27.36 -15.15
CA ARG A 144 -10.52 -26.54 -14.61
C ARG A 144 -10.74 -26.87 -13.13
N PRO A 145 -10.89 -25.85 -12.25
CA PRO A 145 -11.21 -26.12 -10.86
C PRO A 145 -12.52 -26.89 -10.77
N SER A 146 -12.54 -27.94 -9.93
CA SER A 146 -13.76 -28.68 -9.64
C SER A 146 -14.85 -27.71 -9.19
N THR A 147 -16.02 -27.76 -9.85
CA THR A 147 -17.18 -26.91 -9.53
C THR A 147 -17.57 -27.03 -8.05
N THR A 148 -17.34 -28.20 -7.43
CA THR A 148 -17.58 -28.49 -6.02
C THR A 148 -16.65 -27.72 -5.06
N LEU A 149 -15.37 -27.53 -5.42
CA LEU A 149 -14.43 -26.76 -4.58
C LEU A 149 -14.72 -25.27 -4.67
N LEU A 150 -15.16 -24.81 -5.84
CA LEU A 150 -15.55 -23.43 -6.05
C LEU A 150 -16.81 -23.11 -5.24
N SER A 151 -17.84 -23.96 -5.28
CA SER A 151 -19.07 -23.73 -4.51
C SER A 151 -18.82 -23.64 -3.01
N GLY A 152 -17.96 -24.50 -2.45
CA GLY A 152 -17.57 -24.41 -1.04
C GLY A 152 -16.86 -23.10 -0.69
N SER A 153 -15.94 -22.64 -1.55
CA SER A 153 -15.26 -21.35 -1.37
C SER A 153 -16.22 -20.17 -1.45
N LEU A 154 -17.16 -20.19 -2.41
CA LEU A 154 -18.16 -19.14 -2.56
C LEU A 154 -19.04 -19.05 -1.31
N GLU A 155 -19.51 -20.17 -0.79
CA GLU A 155 -20.36 -20.18 0.40
C GLU A 155 -19.64 -19.67 1.65
N ALA A 156 -18.36 -20.02 1.81
CA ALA A 156 -17.53 -19.49 2.89
C ALA A 156 -17.37 -17.96 2.79
N ILE A 157 -17.13 -17.42 1.59
CA ILE A 157 -17.03 -15.97 1.36
C ILE A 157 -18.37 -15.29 1.64
N ARG A 158 -19.49 -15.85 1.16
CA ARG A 158 -20.84 -15.30 1.40
C ARG A 158 -21.14 -15.20 2.89
N THR A 159 -20.87 -16.28 3.63
CA THR A 159 -21.07 -16.34 5.09
C THR A 159 -20.23 -15.27 5.77
N MET A 160 -18.94 -15.16 5.41
CA MET A 160 -18.05 -14.13 5.94
C MET A 160 -18.59 -12.70 5.71
N ILE A 161 -18.99 -12.38 4.48
CA ILE A 161 -19.52 -11.05 4.14
C ILE A 161 -20.81 -10.75 4.91
N THR A 162 -21.73 -11.71 5.01
CA THR A 162 -23.04 -11.50 5.63
C THR A 162 -22.98 -11.44 7.16
N ASP A 163 -22.07 -12.20 7.77
CA ASP A 163 -21.92 -12.23 9.23
C ASP A 163 -21.05 -11.10 9.75
N THR A 164 -19.86 -10.90 9.17
CA THR A 164 -18.83 -9.99 9.71
C THR A 164 -18.64 -8.71 8.91
N GLY A 165 -19.14 -8.63 7.67
CA GLY A 165 -19.01 -7.46 6.78
C GLY A 165 -19.86 -6.25 7.17
N LYS A 166 -20.14 -6.05 8.46
CA LYS A 166 -20.99 -5.00 9.01
C LYS A 166 -20.16 -3.96 9.75
N VAL A 167 -20.64 -2.72 9.74
CA VAL A 167 -20.02 -1.64 10.51
C VAL A 167 -20.15 -1.96 12.01
N PRO A 168 -19.06 -1.88 12.79
CA PRO A 168 -19.11 -2.13 14.23
C PRO A 168 -20.05 -1.16 14.96
N ASP A 169 -20.62 -1.62 16.06
CA ASP A 169 -21.44 -0.79 16.93
C ASP A 169 -20.63 0.36 17.57
N VAL A 170 -21.22 1.55 17.60
CA VAL A 170 -20.55 2.78 18.04
C VAL A 170 -20.20 2.73 19.52
N GLU A 171 -21.03 2.13 20.36
CA GLU A 171 -20.76 2.02 21.79
C GLU A 171 -19.59 1.06 22.06
N ALA A 172 -19.58 -0.08 21.37
CA ALA A 172 -18.46 -1.01 21.41
C ALA A 172 -17.13 -0.34 20.97
N VAL A 173 -17.15 0.43 19.88
CA VAL A 173 -15.96 1.17 19.40
C VAL A 173 -15.47 2.19 20.43
N ARG A 174 -16.38 2.93 21.09
CA ARG A 174 -16.02 3.91 22.12
C ARG A 174 -15.36 3.26 23.33
N GLU A 175 -15.88 2.12 23.78
CA GLU A 175 -15.28 1.39 24.90
C GLU A 175 -13.88 0.85 24.56
N VAL A 176 -13.69 0.34 23.34
CA VAL A 176 -12.37 -0.10 22.87
C VAL A 176 -11.38 1.07 22.80
N ASP A 177 -11.79 2.23 22.27
CA ASP A 177 -10.91 3.41 22.20
C ASP A 177 -10.51 3.93 23.59
N ARG A 178 -11.45 3.92 24.55
CA ARG A 178 -11.19 4.27 25.95
C ARG A 178 -10.10 3.37 26.57
N ARG A 179 -10.18 2.07 26.33
CA ARG A 179 -9.16 1.09 26.79
C ARG A 179 -7.83 1.30 26.07
N LEU A 180 -7.86 1.49 24.75
CA LEU A 180 -6.67 1.72 23.94
C LEU A 180 -5.89 2.95 24.44
N ARG A 181 -6.58 4.04 24.78
CA ARG A 181 -5.94 5.25 25.30
C ARG A 181 -5.17 5.01 26.60
N THR A 182 -5.64 4.08 27.43
CA THR A 182 -4.98 3.70 28.68
C THR A 182 -3.75 2.82 28.45
N CYS A 183 -3.82 1.91 27.47
CA CYS A 183 -2.78 0.91 27.21
C CYS A 183 -1.76 1.30 26.14
N LYS A 184 -1.80 2.53 25.60
CA LYS A 184 -0.83 2.98 24.58
C LYS A 184 0.59 3.01 25.15
N ASN A 185 1.54 2.51 24.36
CA ASN A 185 2.96 2.53 24.73
C ASN A 185 3.43 3.99 24.93
N PRO A 186 3.86 4.38 26.15
CA PRO A 186 4.22 5.77 26.47
C PRO A 186 5.45 6.27 25.69
N GLU A 187 6.33 5.39 25.22
CA GLU A 187 7.49 5.77 24.39
C GLU A 187 7.10 6.22 22.98
N LYS A 188 5.92 5.81 22.50
CA LYS A 188 5.41 6.15 21.17
C LYS A 188 4.39 7.30 21.19
N VAL A 189 4.06 7.82 22.37
CA VAL A 189 3.11 8.94 22.53
C VAL A 189 3.88 10.24 22.68
N VAL A 190 3.78 11.11 21.66
CA VAL A 190 4.42 12.42 21.61
C VAL A 190 4.07 13.23 22.87
N GLY A 191 5.09 13.77 23.53
CA GLY A 191 4.94 14.58 24.75
C GLY A 191 5.05 13.80 26.07
N THR A 192 5.08 12.47 26.07
CA THR A 192 5.32 11.69 27.28
C THR A 192 6.81 11.75 27.67
N LYS A 193 7.14 11.68 28.97
CA LYS A 193 8.54 11.64 29.45
C LYS A 193 9.37 10.55 28.77
N ALA A 194 8.77 9.37 28.56
CA ALA A 194 9.42 8.25 27.89
C ALA A 194 9.72 8.55 26.40
N TYR A 195 8.80 9.21 25.69
CA TYR A 195 9.02 9.65 24.31
C TYR A 195 10.15 10.69 24.21
N LEU A 196 10.15 11.69 25.10
CA LEU A 196 11.20 12.72 25.15
C LEU A 196 12.56 12.11 25.47
N ALA A 197 12.63 11.17 26.41
CA ALA A 197 13.85 10.45 26.76
C ALA A 197 14.40 9.65 25.55
N ARG A 198 13.53 8.92 24.85
CA ARG A 198 13.92 8.17 23.63
C ARG A 198 14.44 9.10 22.52
N LYS A 199 13.77 10.25 22.32
CA LYS A 199 14.19 11.25 21.33
C LYS A 199 15.55 11.86 21.68
N ALA A 200 15.74 12.26 22.94
CA ALA A 200 17.02 12.80 23.41
C ALA A 200 18.17 11.78 23.30
N GLU A 201 17.90 10.50 23.58
CA GLU A 201 18.92 9.44 23.42
C GLU A 201 19.29 9.24 21.93
N ALA A 202 18.29 9.26 21.04
CA ALA A 202 18.52 9.15 19.59
C ALA A 202 19.31 10.35 19.05
N GLU A 203 18.99 11.57 19.48
CA GLU A 203 19.72 12.79 19.13
C GLU A 203 21.16 12.75 19.65
N ARG A 204 21.38 12.37 20.91
CA ARG A 204 22.73 12.20 21.47
C ARG A 204 23.57 11.20 20.67
N LYS A 205 23.00 10.03 20.33
CA LYS A 205 23.69 9.03 19.50
C LYS A 205 23.97 9.52 18.08
N ALA A 206 23.07 10.34 17.51
CA ALA A 206 23.29 10.93 16.19
C ALA A 206 24.40 11.97 16.22
N GLU A 207 24.45 12.80 17.26
CA GLU A 207 25.48 13.82 17.46
C GLU A 207 26.85 13.20 17.72
N GLU A 208 26.93 12.13 18.52
CA GLU A 208 28.15 11.34 18.72
C GLU A 208 28.66 10.74 17.39
N LYS A 209 27.77 10.19 16.56
CA LYS A 209 28.14 9.68 15.23
C LYS A 209 28.59 10.79 14.29
N ARG A 210 27.95 11.96 14.33
CA ARG A 210 28.34 13.12 13.52
C ARG A 210 29.71 13.64 13.94
N ASN A 211 29.95 13.77 15.23
CA ASN A 211 31.22 14.25 15.77
C ASN A 211 32.37 13.29 15.45
N LYS A 212 32.14 11.97 15.58
CA LYS A 212 33.11 10.94 15.19
C LYS A 212 33.46 10.97 13.70
N LYS A 213 32.49 11.28 12.83
CA LYS A 213 32.74 11.46 11.39
C LYS A 213 33.60 12.70 11.14
N VAL A 214 33.29 13.83 11.78
CA VAL A 214 34.03 15.09 11.64
C VAL A 214 35.49 14.94 12.11
N THR A 215 35.72 14.28 13.25
CA THR A 215 37.09 14.01 13.73
C THR A 215 37.85 13.07 12.80
N SER A 216 37.20 12.02 12.28
CA SER A 216 37.85 11.09 11.34
C SER A 216 38.16 11.70 9.98
N SER A 217 37.38 12.70 9.53
CA SER A 217 37.65 13.44 8.30
C SER A 217 38.69 14.55 8.48
N ALA A 218 38.92 15.02 9.70
CA ALA A 218 39.95 16.01 10.01
C ALA A 218 41.36 15.39 10.13
N GLU A 219 41.46 14.12 10.52
CA GLU A 219 42.74 13.37 10.59
C GLU A 219 43.28 12.92 9.23
N LYS A 220 42.49 12.99 8.16
CA LYS A 220 42.89 12.51 6.83
C LYS A 220 42.52 13.54 5.78
N ASP A 221 43.47 14.40 5.43
CA ASP A 221 43.32 15.34 4.31
C ASP A 221 43.00 14.53 3.03
N PRO A 222 41.79 14.67 2.44
CA PRO A 222 41.42 13.94 1.26
C PRO A 222 42.17 14.38 -0.02
N PHE A 223 42.99 15.45 0.04
CA PHE A 223 43.80 15.93 -1.09
C PHE A 223 45.32 15.76 -0.91
N GLY A 224 45.76 15.06 0.14
CA GLY A 224 47.13 14.52 0.25
C GLY A 224 48.03 15.27 1.23
N ASP A 225 48.72 14.48 2.07
CA ASP A 225 49.83 14.93 2.91
C ASP A 225 50.89 15.61 2.05
N SER A 226 51.22 16.85 2.38
CA SER A 226 52.29 17.62 1.74
C SER A 226 53.60 16.83 1.77
N LEU A 227 54.11 16.44 0.59
CA LEU A 227 55.40 15.79 0.42
C LEU A 227 56.50 16.66 1.04
N GLY A 228 57.23 16.05 1.97
CA GLY A 228 58.12 16.71 2.90
C GLY A 228 59.30 17.45 2.29
N GLU A 229 59.83 18.34 3.12
CA GLU A 229 61.15 18.96 3.01
C GLU A 229 62.23 17.91 2.71
N THR A 230 62.77 17.92 1.49
CA THR A 230 64.11 17.41 1.21
C THR A 230 64.97 18.55 0.70
N ALA A 231 66.04 18.84 1.44
CA ALA A 231 66.99 19.90 1.17
C ALA A 231 67.82 19.65 -0.11
N LYS A 232 67.82 20.67 -1.01
CA LYS A 232 68.90 21.26 -1.85
C LYS A 232 69.66 20.36 -2.86
N PRO A 233 69.97 20.84 -4.10
CA PRO A 233 70.88 21.99 -4.30
C PRO A 233 70.56 22.91 -5.50
N GLY A 234 71.27 24.06 -5.54
CA GLY A 234 71.62 24.71 -6.80
C GLY A 234 70.74 25.87 -7.24
N LEU A 235 71.14 27.07 -6.83
CA LEU A 235 70.77 28.35 -7.41
C LEU A 235 71.07 28.31 -8.93
N VAL A 236 70.07 28.61 -9.76
CA VAL A 236 70.29 29.09 -11.13
C VAL A 236 69.68 30.48 -11.16
N ASP A 237 70.55 31.49 -11.04
CA ASP A 237 70.25 32.87 -11.40
C ASP A 237 69.84 32.89 -12.87
N TYR A 238 68.63 33.37 -13.13
CA TYR A 238 68.35 34.01 -14.41
C TYR A 238 68.40 35.51 -14.11
N ASP A 239 69.63 36.04 -14.21
CA ASP A 239 69.87 37.48 -14.25
C ASP A 239 69.05 38.10 -15.39
N ASP A 240 68.63 39.33 -15.10
CA ASP A 240 68.07 40.36 -15.96
C ASP A 240 68.65 40.37 -17.38
N ASP A 241 67.77 40.64 -18.34
CA ASP A 241 68.01 41.65 -19.37
C ASP A 241 66.62 42.19 -19.81
N ASP A 242 66.26 43.33 -19.24
CA ASP A 242 65.86 44.55 -19.95
C ASP A 242 64.91 44.42 -21.17
N ASP A 243 63.69 44.94 -21.06
CA ASP A 243 63.41 46.31 -21.50
C ASP A 243 61.90 46.62 -21.50
N ASP A 244 61.61 47.81 -20.99
CA ASP A 244 60.35 48.54 -21.09
C ASP A 244 59.87 48.69 -22.55
N ASP A 245 58.55 48.67 -22.76
CA ASP A 245 57.78 49.77 -23.38
C ASP A 245 56.37 49.31 -23.85
N ASP A 246 55.37 50.04 -23.35
CA ASP A 246 53.97 50.25 -23.80
C ASP A 246 52.97 49.07 -23.97
#